data_AF-A0AAE0T3I6-F1
#
_entry.id   AF-A0AAE0T3I6-F1
#
_cell.length_a   1.000
_cell.length_b   1.000
_cell.length_c   1.000
_cell.angle_alpha   90.00
_cell.angle_beta   90.00
_cell.angle_gamma   90.00
#
_symmetry.space_group_name_H-M   'P 1'
#
loop_
_entity.id
_entity.type
_entity.pdbx_description
1 polymer ?
#
loop_
_entity_poly.entity_id
_entity_poly.type
_entity_poly.pdbx_seq_one_letter_code
_entity_poly.pdbx_strand_id
1 'polypeptide(L)'
;MSYEEVLKHSEELLTVFTNDKLEEELLKKIKTTLTEIHEIRRKQNEKVKQEIQALLEEADKESSQLQQLKDEGKIDRRVEERRKEVEESQQQQQKLVKECEEMSKTLEKSQQDQNRLQEELQRIQINSTQALPEMRYIVNLFSNLTGITWHFDSSEDKLEGFTCSKSDVKPFSLDSTKVSPFFISNYLWDMIEEDW
;
A
#
# COMPACT_ATOMS: atom_id res chain seq x y z
N MET A 1 -85.93 5.83 -53.03
CA MET A 1 -87.14 6.20 -52.26
C MET A 1 -88.32 6.11 -53.20
N SER A 2 -89.20 5.13 -52.97
CA SER A 2 -90.44 4.96 -53.73
C SER A 2 -91.38 6.15 -53.46
N TYR A 3 -92.17 6.55 -54.45
CA TYR A 3 -93.17 7.63 -54.31
C TYR A 3 -94.18 7.35 -53.18
N GLU A 4 -94.46 6.07 -52.91
CA GLU A 4 -95.28 5.62 -51.77
C GLU A 4 -94.62 5.93 -50.42
N GLU A 5 -93.29 5.87 -50.32
CA GLU A 5 -92.58 6.21 -49.08
C GLU A 5 -92.70 7.71 -48.80
N VAL A 6 -92.61 8.55 -49.84
CA VAL A 6 -92.75 10.00 -49.72
C VAL A 6 -94.18 10.39 -49.33
N LEU A 7 -95.19 9.73 -49.92
CA LEU A 7 -96.60 9.98 -49.57
C LEU A 7 -96.88 9.61 -48.10
N LYS A 8 -96.38 8.45 -47.66
CA LYS A 8 -96.55 7.98 -46.28
C LYS A 8 -95.90 8.92 -45.25
N HIS A 9 -94.69 9.40 -45.52
CA HIS A 9 -94.05 10.41 -44.67
C HIS A 9 -94.81 11.75 -44.71
N SER A 10 -95.41 12.12 -45.85
CA SER A 10 -96.21 13.35 -45.96
C SER A 10 -97.55 13.27 -45.21
N GLU A 11 -98.20 12.10 -45.21
CA GLU A 11 -99.44 11.83 -44.45
C GLU A 11 -99.17 11.73 -42.94
N GLU A 12 -98.05 11.11 -42.55
CA GLU A 12 -97.57 11.09 -41.16
C GLU A 12 -97.24 12.52 -40.68
N LEU A 13 -96.63 13.36 -41.52
CA LEU A 13 -96.41 14.79 -41.20
C LEU A 13 -97.73 15.58 -41.10
N LEU A 14 -98.66 15.39 -42.03
CA LEU A 14 -99.96 16.08 -42.02
C LEU A 14 -100.81 15.71 -40.79
N THR A 15 -100.79 14.45 -40.36
CA THR A 15 -101.51 13.98 -39.15
C THR A 15 -100.89 14.49 -37.85
N VAL A 16 -99.58 14.76 -37.85
CA VAL A 16 -98.89 15.40 -36.72
C VAL A 16 -99.25 16.89 -36.64
N PHE A 17 -99.27 17.60 -37.77
CA PHE A 17 -99.58 19.04 -37.84
C PHE A 17 -101.07 19.39 -37.69
N THR A 18 -101.99 18.44 -37.87
CA THR A 18 -103.44 18.66 -37.74
C THR A 18 -104.00 18.27 -36.38
N ASN A 19 -103.17 17.69 -35.50
CA ASN A 19 -103.60 17.11 -34.24
C ASN A 19 -102.71 17.61 -33.09
N ASP A 20 -103.03 18.79 -32.55
CA ASP A 20 -102.26 19.50 -31.49
C ASP A 20 -101.86 18.61 -30.30
N LYS A 21 -102.70 17.61 -29.96
CA LYS A 21 -102.39 16.64 -28.89
C LYS A 21 -101.26 15.67 -29.25
N LEU A 22 -101.14 15.30 -30.52
CA LEU A 22 -100.10 14.40 -31.02
C LEU A 22 -98.74 15.11 -31.08
N GLU A 23 -98.75 16.40 -31.45
CA GLU A 23 -97.58 17.28 -31.42
C GLU A 23 -97.06 17.49 -29.98
N GLU A 24 -97.96 17.69 -29.01
CA GLU A 24 -97.59 17.81 -27.60
C GLU A 24 -96.99 16.51 -27.02
N GLU A 25 -97.51 15.33 -27.42
CA GLU A 25 -96.93 14.03 -27.04
C GLU A 25 -95.55 13.78 -27.67
N LEU A 26 -95.36 14.14 -28.94
CA LEU A 26 -94.06 14.04 -29.62
C LEU A 26 -93.03 14.98 -28.99
N LEU A 27 -93.41 16.21 -28.68
CA LEU A 27 -92.56 17.17 -27.96
C LEU A 27 -92.18 16.65 -26.57
N LYS A 28 -93.13 16.04 -25.83
CA LYS A 28 -92.82 15.38 -24.55
C LYS A 28 -91.83 14.24 -24.73
N LYS A 29 -92.01 13.37 -25.73
CA LYS A 29 -91.08 12.26 -26.03
C LYS A 29 -89.68 12.74 -26.41
N ILE A 30 -89.58 13.79 -27.23
CA ILE A 30 -88.30 14.41 -27.62
C ILE A 30 -87.60 15.01 -26.40
N LYS A 31 -88.35 15.68 -25.53
CA LYS A 31 -87.81 16.24 -24.29
C LYS A 31 -87.27 15.16 -23.36
N THR A 32 -88.00 14.05 -23.17
CA THR A 32 -87.50 12.92 -22.36
C THR A 32 -86.27 12.26 -22.98
N THR A 33 -86.24 12.02 -24.28
CA THR A 33 -85.05 11.45 -24.95
C THR A 33 -83.85 12.39 -24.85
N LEU A 34 -84.02 13.70 -25.01
CA LEU A 34 -82.94 14.67 -24.82
C LEU A 34 -82.39 14.66 -23.39
N THR A 35 -83.26 14.54 -22.38
CA THR A 35 -82.81 14.41 -20.99
C THR A 35 -82.04 13.12 -20.73
N GLU A 36 -82.47 11.99 -21.31
CA GLU A 36 -81.77 10.71 -21.21
C GLU A 36 -80.40 10.75 -21.91
N ILE A 37 -80.30 11.35 -23.10
CA ILE A 37 -79.04 11.53 -23.81
C ILE A 37 -78.07 12.40 -23.01
N HIS A 38 -78.54 13.49 -22.40
CA HIS A 38 -77.71 14.33 -21.53
C HIS A 38 -77.24 13.60 -20.28
N GLU A 39 -78.10 12.80 -19.64
CA GLU A 39 -77.74 11.93 -18.52
C GLU A 39 -76.65 10.91 -18.89
N ILE A 40 -76.80 10.24 -20.04
CA ILE A 40 -75.83 9.26 -20.54
C ILE A 40 -74.50 9.94 -20.84
N ARG A 41 -74.50 11.07 -21.56
CA ARG A 41 -73.27 11.84 -21.84
C ARG A 41 -72.60 12.33 -20.56
N ARG A 42 -73.36 12.78 -19.57
CA ARG A 42 -72.82 13.19 -18.27
C ARG A 42 -72.12 12.01 -17.60
N LYS A 43 -72.77 10.84 -17.52
CA LYS A 43 -72.20 9.62 -16.93
C LYS A 43 -70.94 9.16 -17.68
N GLN A 44 -70.95 9.23 -19.01
CA GLN A 44 -69.79 8.91 -19.84
C GLN A 44 -68.63 9.88 -19.60
N ASN A 45 -68.89 11.18 -19.56
CA ASN A 45 -67.86 12.18 -19.25
C ASN A 45 -67.29 12.01 -17.85
N GLU A 46 -68.13 11.70 -16.85
CA GLU A 46 -67.69 11.41 -15.49
C GLU A 46 -66.77 10.18 -15.46
N LYS A 47 -67.13 9.12 -16.20
CA LYS A 47 -66.35 7.90 -16.29
C LYS A 47 -65.01 8.12 -16.99
N VAL A 48 -65.00 8.83 -18.13
CA VAL A 48 -63.77 9.18 -18.84
C VAL A 48 -62.86 10.03 -17.96
N LYS A 49 -63.43 10.98 -17.21
CA LYS A 49 -62.66 11.79 -16.26
C LYS A 49 -62.02 10.93 -15.19
N GLN A 50 -62.75 9.97 -14.61
CA GLN A 50 -62.22 9.04 -13.61
C GLN A 50 -61.12 8.14 -14.20
N GLU A 51 -61.30 7.63 -15.42
CA GLU A 51 -60.28 6.81 -16.11
C GLU A 51 -59.01 7.61 -16.41
N ILE A 52 -59.14 8.85 -16.89
CA ILE A 52 -57.99 9.75 -17.10
C ILE A 52 -57.27 10.02 -15.77
N GLN A 53 -58.02 10.23 -14.69
CA GLN A 53 -57.45 10.51 -13.37
C GLN A 53 -56.71 9.30 -12.81
N ALA A 54 -57.27 8.09 -12.97
CA ALA A 54 -56.61 6.84 -12.60
C ALA A 54 -55.31 6.62 -13.41
N LEU A 55 -55.34 6.87 -14.73
CA LEU A 55 -54.16 6.76 -15.59
C LEU A 55 -53.06 7.76 -15.23
N LEU A 56 -53.42 8.98 -14.84
CA LEU A 56 -52.47 9.98 -14.36
C LEU A 56 -51.80 9.54 -13.05
N GLU A 57 -52.58 9.04 -12.09
CA GLU A 57 -52.04 8.52 -10.83
C GLU A 57 -51.11 7.32 -11.03
N GLU A 58 -51.43 6.45 -11.99
CA GLU A 58 -50.59 5.30 -12.35
C GLU A 58 -49.28 5.77 -13.01
N ALA A 59 -49.34 6.73 -13.94
CA ALA A 59 -48.16 7.31 -14.57
C ALA A 59 -47.23 8.01 -13.56
N ASP A 60 -47.79 8.72 -12.58
CA ASP A 60 -47.01 9.38 -11.52
C ASP A 60 -46.32 8.36 -10.59
N LYS A 61 -46.99 7.24 -10.28
CA LYS A 61 -46.39 6.14 -9.51
C LYS A 61 -45.24 5.50 -10.27
N GLU A 62 -45.42 5.21 -11.56
CA GLU A 62 -44.40 4.57 -12.39
C GLU A 62 -43.17 5.49 -12.57
N SER A 63 -43.40 6.80 -12.77
CA SER A 63 -42.33 7.82 -12.80
C SER A 63 -41.53 7.86 -11.49
N SER A 64 -42.22 7.81 -10.35
CA SER A 64 -41.58 7.79 -9.02
C SER A 64 -40.73 6.53 -8.80
N GLN A 65 -41.21 5.36 -9.24
CA GLN A 65 -40.47 4.10 -9.16
C GLN A 65 -39.23 4.10 -10.05
N LEU A 66 -39.33 4.62 -11.28
CA LEU A 66 -38.18 4.78 -12.18
C LEU A 66 -37.10 5.70 -11.60
N GLN A 67 -37.51 6.73 -10.85
CA GLN A 67 -36.59 7.65 -10.18
C GLN A 67 -35.86 6.98 -9.02
N GLN A 68 -36.56 6.17 -8.21
CA GLN A 68 -35.94 5.38 -7.14
C GLN A 68 -34.93 4.37 -7.70
N LEU A 69 -35.28 3.61 -8.74
CA LEU A 69 -34.36 2.66 -9.40
C LEU A 69 -33.10 3.35 -9.96
N LYS A 70 -33.24 4.57 -10.52
CA LYS A 70 -32.10 5.37 -10.97
C LYS A 70 -31.18 5.78 -9.81
N ASP A 71 -31.75 6.09 -8.65
CA ASP A 71 -30.98 6.48 -7.48
C ASP A 71 -30.32 5.28 -6.81
N GLU A 72 -30.96 4.11 -6.78
CA GLU A 72 -30.34 2.83 -6.39
C GLU A 72 -29.14 2.49 -7.28
N GLY A 73 -29.28 2.62 -8.61
CA GLY A 73 -28.16 2.40 -9.54
C GLY A 73 -26.99 3.38 -9.35
N LYS A 74 -27.23 4.60 -8.84
CA LYS A 74 -26.15 5.54 -8.45
C LYS A 74 -25.51 5.13 -7.13
N ILE A 75 -26.30 4.63 -6.18
CA ILE A 75 -25.80 4.12 -4.90
C ILE A 75 -24.89 2.92 -5.14
N ASP A 76 -25.30 1.96 -5.99
CA ASP A 76 -24.48 0.80 -6.33
C ASP A 76 -23.13 1.20 -6.94
N ARG A 77 -23.12 2.17 -7.86
CA ARG A 77 -21.87 2.70 -8.42
C ARG A 77 -20.97 3.33 -7.37
N ARG A 78 -21.52 4.15 -6.46
CA ARG A 78 -20.77 4.75 -5.35
C ARG A 78 -20.22 3.71 -4.38
N VAL A 79 -20.98 2.65 -4.12
CA VAL A 79 -20.53 1.54 -3.27
C VAL A 79 -19.36 0.81 -3.93
N GLU A 80 -19.43 0.57 -5.24
CA GLU A 80 -18.35 -0.09 -5.98
C GLU A 80 -17.08 0.78 -6.06
N GLU A 81 -17.22 2.09 -6.30
CA GLU A 81 -16.11 3.05 -6.25
C GLU A 81 -15.42 3.05 -4.88
N ARG A 82 -16.21 3.12 -3.80
CA ARG A 82 -15.70 3.05 -2.42
C ARG A 82 -15.04 1.71 -2.11
N ARG A 83 -15.54 0.60 -2.64
CA ARG A 83 -14.90 -0.72 -2.48
C ARG A 83 -13.51 -0.73 -3.12
N LYS A 84 -13.38 -0.19 -4.33
CA LYS A 84 -12.08 -0.07 -5.00
C LYS A 84 -11.11 0.81 -4.21
N GLU A 85 -11.56 1.97 -3.73
CA GLU A 85 -10.72 2.84 -2.88
C GLU A 85 -10.25 2.13 -1.61
N VAL A 86 -11.14 1.36 -0.96
CA VAL A 86 -10.78 0.57 0.23
C VAL A 86 -9.76 -0.52 -0.12
N GLU A 87 -9.94 -1.22 -1.23
CA GLU A 87 -9.02 -2.26 -1.68
C GLU A 87 -7.63 -1.69 -2.03
N GLU A 88 -7.58 -0.57 -2.75
CA GLU A 88 -6.33 0.14 -3.07
C GLU A 88 -5.62 0.61 -1.80
N SER A 89 -6.36 1.19 -0.86
CA SER A 89 -5.83 1.63 0.44
C SER A 89 -5.29 0.45 1.27
N GLN A 90 -5.99 -0.69 1.29
CA GLN A 90 -5.52 -1.90 1.96
C GLN A 90 -4.24 -2.45 1.32
N GLN A 91 -4.15 -2.45 -0.01
CA GLN A 91 -2.92 -2.87 -0.71
C GLN A 91 -1.75 -1.94 -0.40
N GLN A 92 -1.97 -0.62 -0.36
CA GLN A 92 -0.94 0.34 0.04
C GLN A 92 -0.51 0.13 1.49
N GLN A 93 -1.47 -0.07 2.41
CA GLN A 93 -1.17 -0.33 3.81
C GLN A 93 -0.31 -1.60 3.96
N GLN A 94 -0.64 -2.69 3.27
CA GLN A 94 0.16 -3.92 3.31
C GLN A 94 1.58 -3.73 2.77
N LYS A 95 1.76 -2.92 1.71
CA LYS A 95 3.09 -2.59 1.21
C LYS A 95 3.91 -1.80 2.23
N LEU A 96 3.32 -0.77 2.82
CA LEU A 96 3.98 0.06 3.83
C LEU A 96 4.36 -0.76 5.08
N VAL A 97 3.50 -1.70 5.52
CA VAL A 97 3.83 -2.59 6.64
C VAL A 97 5.07 -3.45 6.32
N LYS A 98 5.15 -4.03 5.11
CA LYS A 98 6.33 -4.80 4.70
C LYS A 98 7.59 -3.94 4.64
N GLU A 99 7.50 -2.74 4.07
CA GLU A 99 8.62 -1.81 4.02
C GLU A 99 9.10 -1.41 5.43
N CYS A 100 8.17 -1.17 6.36
CA CYS A 100 8.51 -0.91 7.77
C CYS A 100 9.19 -2.10 8.45
N GLU A 101 8.76 -3.32 8.19
CA GLU A 101 9.40 -4.54 8.72
C GLU A 101 10.82 -4.71 8.15
N GLU A 102 11.01 -4.49 6.85
CA GLU A 102 12.32 -4.55 6.19
C GLU A 102 13.28 -3.47 6.72
N MET A 103 12.79 -2.24 6.89
CA MET A 103 13.57 -1.16 7.50
C MET A 103 13.95 -1.48 8.95
N SER A 104 13.03 -2.04 9.74
CA SER A 104 13.32 -2.43 11.13
C SER A 104 14.40 -3.50 11.22
N LYS A 105 14.34 -4.53 10.37
CA LYS A 105 15.40 -5.57 10.28
C LYS A 105 16.75 -4.98 9.88
N THR A 106 16.74 -4.05 8.92
CA THR A 106 17.96 -3.39 8.46
C THR A 106 18.58 -2.54 9.57
N LEU A 107 17.75 -1.83 10.34
CA LEU A 107 18.19 -1.05 11.48
C LEU A 107 18.81 -1.92 12.57
N GLU A 108 18.16 -3.04 12.92
CA GLU A 108 18.67 -3.99 13.90
C GLU A 108 20.03 -4.57 13.47
N LYS A 109 20.16 -4.97 12.21
CA LYS A 109 21.42 -5.45 11.64
C LYS A 109 22.50 -4.38 11.71
N SER A 110 22.18 -3.14 11.33
CA SER A 110 23.13 -2.02 11.40
C SER A 110 23.59 -1.75 12.83
N GLN A 111 22.69 -1.87 13.82
CA GLN A 111 23.04 -1.71 15.23
C GLN A 111 23.96 -2.83 15.72
N GLN A 112 23.72 -4.07 15.30
CA GLN A 112 24.61 -5.20 15.60
C GLN A 112 26.00 -5.01 14.99
N ASP A 113 26.07 -4.60 13.73
CA ASP A 113 27.34 -4.31 13.05
C ASP A 113 28.10 -3.15 13.73
N GLN A 114 27.39 -2.10 14.15
CA GLN A 114 27.99 -0.99 14.90
C GLN A 114 28.58 -1.45 16.24
N ASN A 115 27.85 -2.27 16.99
CA ASN A 115 28.33 -2.81 18.26
C ASN A 115 29.57 -3.69 18.04
N ARG A 116 29.57 -4.56 17.02
CA ARG A 116 30.74 -5.40 16.67
C ARG A 116 31.95 -4.54 16.32
N LEU A 117 31.77 -3.52 15.48
CA LEU A 117 32.86 -2.61 15.11
C LEU A 117 33.41 -1.84 16.31
N GLN A 118 32.55 -1.47 17.26
CA GLN A 118 32.98 -0.80 18.48
C GLN A 118 33.82 -1.72 19.38
N GLU A 119 33.46 -2.99 19.50
CA GLU A 119 34.27 -3.99 20.22
C GLU A 119 35.62 -4.22 19.53
N GLU A 120 35.64 -4.33 18.20
CA GLU A 120 36.89 -4.47 17.43
C GLU A 120 37.79 -3.24 17.61
N LEU A 121 37.21 -2.03 17.57
CA LEU A 121 37.94 -0.79 17.79
C LEU A 121 38.55 -0.74 19.19
N GLN A 122 37.82 -1.16 20.22
CA GLN A 122 38.38 -1.25 21.57
C GLN A 122 39.54 -2.25 21.66
N ARG A 123 39.43 -3.43 21.03
CA ARG A 123 40.51 -4.42 20.98
C ARG A 123 41.76 -3.86 20.30
N ILE A 124 41.59 -3.20 19.15
CA ILE A 124 42.69 -2.57 18.43
C ILE A 124 43.32 -1.46 19.26
N GLN A 125 42.49 -0.64 19.93
CA GLN A 125 42.98 0.45 20.77
C GLN A 125 43.82 -0.06 21.94
N ILE A 126 43.41 -1.14 22.62
CA ILE A 126 44.20 -1.78 23.68
C ILE A 126 45.53 -2.27 23.13
N ASN A 127 45.51 -3.03 22.04
CA ASN A 127 46.73 -3.59 21.43
C ASN A 127 47.68 -2.50 20.90
N SER A 128 47.15 -1.44 20.31
CA SER A 128 47.95 -0.38 19.71
C SER A 128 48.47 0.65 20.72
N THR A 129 47.69 0.95 21.76
CA THR A 129 48.00 2.06 22.68
C THR A 129 48.81 1.59 23.89
N GLN A 130 48.62 0.33 24.32
CA GLN A 130 49.28 -0.21 25.51
C GLN A 130 50.40 -1.20 25.13
N ALA A 131 50.12 -2.17 24.27
CA ALA A 131 51.11 -3.23 23.99
C ALA A 131 52.26 -2.77 23.08
N LEU A 132 52.01 -1.96 22.04
CA LEU A 132 53.07 -1.52 21.13
C LEU A 132 54.16 -0.65 21.80
N PRO A 133 53.81 0.35 22.64
CA PRO A 133 54.83 1.12 23.36
C PRO A 133 55.60 0.29 24.38
N GLU A 134 54.93 -0.63 25.09
CA GLU A 134 55.58 -1.52 26.05
C GLU A 134 56.55 -2.49 25.37
N MET A 135 56.14 -3.12 24.27
CA MET A 135 57.01 -4.00 23.48
C MET A 135 58.20 -3.23 22.92
N ARG A 136 57.98 -2.02 22.39
CA ARG A 136 59.06 -1.16 21.90
C ARG A 136 60.03 -0.77 23.03
N TYR A 137 59.50 -0.48 24.22
CA TYR A 137 60.32 -0.19 25.40
C TYR A 137 61.17 -1.41 25.80
N ILE A 138 60.58 -2.60 25.86
CA ILE A 138 61.29 -3.85 26.21
C ILE A 138 62.37 -4.17 25.17
N VAL A 139 62.07 -4.09 23.88
CA VAL A 139 63.05 -4.32 22.81
C VAL A 139 64.19 -3.31 22.89
N ASN A 140 63.87 -2.02 23.08
CA ASN A 140 64.89 -0.99 23.26
C ASN A 140 65.72 -1.21 24.53
N LEU A 141 65.09 -1.64 25.63
CA LEU A 141 65.78 -1.94 26.89
C LEU A 141 66.78 -3.08 26.69
N PHE A 142 66.37 -4.19 26.08
CA PHE A 142 67.28 -5.31 25.80
C PHE A 142 68.38 -4.92 24.80
N SER A 143 68.05 -4.17 23.75
CA SER A 143 69.05 -3.69 22.79
C SER A 143 70.07 -2.76 23.45
N ASN A 144 69.63 -1.83 24.31
CA ASN A 144 70.53 -0.94 25.05
C ASN A 144 71.35 -1.66 26.12
N LEU A 145 70.78 -2.65 26.81
CA LEU A 145 71.47 -3.41 27.86
C LEU A 145 72.54 -4.32 27.27
N THR A 146 72.24 -4.98 26.16
CA THR A 146 73.11 -6.01 25.58
C THR A 146 73.97 -5.51 24.44
N GLY A 147 73.63 -4.38 23.82
CA GLY A 147 74.25 -3.92 22.58
C GLY A 147 74.05 -4.88 21.40
N ILE A 148 73.20 -5.90 21.53
CA ILE A 148 72.95 -6.91 20.49
C ILE A 148 71.99 -6.33 19.45
N THR A 149 72.37 -6.44 18.18
CA THR A 149 71.49 -6.24 17.02
C THR A 149 71.33 -7.55 16.28
N TRP A 150 70.08 -8.00 16.17
CA TRP A 150 69.73 -9.27 15.52
C TRP A 150 69.52 -9.08 14.02
N HIS A 151 69.93 -10.08 13.25
CA HIS A 151 69.59 -10.19 11.83
C HIS A 151 68.35 -11.08 11.66
N PHE A 152 67.21 -10.46 11.34
CA PHE A 152 65.91 -11.13 11.31
C PHE A 152 65.59 -11.82 9.96
N ASP A 153 66.40 -11.60 8.92
CA ASP A 153 66.18 -12.19 7.58
C ASP A 153 66.78 -13.61 7.44
N SER A 154 67.28 -14.19 8.53
CA SER A 154 67.89 -15.52 8.58
C SER A 154 66.85 -16.64 8.79
N SER A 155 67.25 -17.89 8.54
CA SER A 155 66.43 -19.08 8.83
C SER A 155 66.08 -19.19 10.32
N GLU A 156 64.89 -19.70 10.65
CA GLU A 156 64.37 -19.83 12.03
C GLU A 156 65.31 -20.61 12.99
N ASP A 157 66.14 -21.50 12.44
CA ASP A 157 67.13 -22.30 13.16
C ASP A 157 68.49 -21.61 13.36
N LYS A 158 68.68 -20.39 12.84
CA LYS A 158 69.96 -19.69 12.84
C LYS A 158 69.85 -18.34 13.53
N LEU A 159 70.57 -18.19 14.64
CA LEU A 159 70.67 -16.96 15.41
C LEU A 159 71.88 -16.16 14.92
N GLU A 160 71.63 -15.11 14.16
CA GLU A 160 72.67 -14.24 13.62
C GLU A 160 72.50 -12.80 14.10
N GLY A 161 73.62 -12.12 14.28
CA GLY A 161 73.62 -10.73 14.71
C GLY A 161 75.03 -10.23 14.97
N PHE A 162 75.09 -9.07 15.62
CA PHE A 162 76.34 -8.49 16.08
C PHE A 162 76.13 -7.77 17.41
N THR A 163 77.18 -7.69 18.21
CA THR A 163 77.21 -6.86 19.42
C THR A 163 78.04 -5.62 19.17
N CYS A 164 77.52 -4.47 19.57
CA CYS A 164 78.22 -3.19 19.50
C CYS A 164 78.72 -2.79 20.88
N SER A 165 80.04 -2.78 21.05
CA SER A 165 80.71 -2.18 22.21
C SER A 165 81.23 -0.78 21.87
N LYS A 166 81.71 -0.01 22.86
CA LYS A 166 82.18 1.37 22.64
C LYS A 166 83.36 1.47 21.65
N SER A 167 84.11 0.38 21.47
CA SER A 167 85.36 0.34 20.71
C SER A 167 85.40 -0.73 19.62
N ASP A 168 84.44 -1.66 19.57
CA ASP A 168 84.48 -2.80 18.65
C ASP A 168 83.06 -3.34 18.31
N VAL A 169 82.95 -4.02 17.17
CA VAL A 169 81.71 -4.68 16.71
C VAL A 169 82.00 -6.16 16.48
N LYS A 170 81.35 -7.04 17.24
CA LYS A 170 81.59 -8.49 17.21
C LYS A 170 80.39 -9.22 16.57
N PRO A 171 80.52 -9.74 15.33
CA PRO A 171 79.46 -10.54 14.73
C PRO A 171 79.40 -11.95 15.34
N PHE A 172 78.21 -12.55 15.37
CA PHE A 172 77.99 -13.93 15.77
C PHE A 172 76.97 -14.64 14.86
N SER A 173 77.11 -15.96 14.76
CA SER A 173 76.18 -16.83 14.02
C SER A 173 76.14 -18.20 14.72
N LEU A 174 75.02 -18.52 15.34
CA LEU A 174 74.79 -19.76 16.06
C LEU A 174 73.65 -20.55 15.42
N ASP A 175 73.73 -21.88 15.47
CA ASP A 175 72.69 -22.79 15.00
C ASP A 175 71.93 -23.34 16.21
N SER A 176 70.69 -22.89 16.40
CA SER A 176 69.89 -23.20 17.59
C SER A 176 69.52 -24.67 17.70
N THR A 177 69.68 -25.46 16.63
CA THR A 177 69.45 -26.91 16.63
C THR A 177 70.64 -27.71 17.12
N LYS A 178 71.85 -27.13 17.08
CA LYS A 178 73.12 -27.82 17.39
C LYS A 178 73.68 -27.47 18.77
N VAL A 179 73.28 -26.35 19.34
CA VAL A 179 73.75 -25.88 20.65
C VAL A 179 72.58 -25.73 21.61
N SER A 180 72.82 -25.99 22.91
CA SER A 180 71.77 -25.88 23.91
C SER A 180 71.40 -24.40 24.16
N PRO A 181 70.15 -24.10 24.55
CA PRO A 181 69.75 -22.74 24.94
C PRO A 181 70.61 -22.16 26.07
N PHE A 182 71.09 -23.02 26.99
CA PHE A 182 71.99 -22.61 28.05
C PHE A 182 73.36 -22.16 27.51
N PHE A 183 73.92 -22.90 26.54
CA PHE A 183 75.17 -22.52 25.88
C PHE A 183 75.01 -21.20 25.12
N ILE A 184 73.92 -21.04 24.36
CA ILE A 184 73.63 -19.82 23.60
C ILE A 184 73.56 -18.61 24.54
N SER A 185 72.79 -18.69 25.62
CA SER A 185 72.64 -17.59 26.57
C SER A 185 73.98 -17.20 27.19
N ASN A 186 74.76 -18.17 27.69
CA ASN A 186 76.06 -17.87 28.29
C ASN A 186 77.03 -17.26 27.27
N TYR A 187 77.08 -17.81 26.06
CA TYR A 187 77.92 -17.28 24.98
C TYR A 187 77.57 -15.82 24.65
N LEU A 188 76.29 -15.49 24.55
CA LEU A 188 75.85 -14.12 24.29
C LEU A 188 76.15 -13.19 25.47
N TRP A 189 76.00 -13.65 26.71
CA TRP A 189 76.37 -12.86 27.90
C TRP A 189 77.88 -12.61 27.96
N ASP A 190 78.72 -13.59 27.65
CA ASP A 190 80.18 -13.44 27.60
C ASP A 190 80.64 -12.45 26.51
N MET A 191 79.83 -12.22 25.48
CA MET A 191 80.12 -11.25 24.41
C MET A 191 79.81 -9.80 24.81
N ILE A 192 78.99 -9.59 25.85
CA ILE A 192 78.63 -8.27 26.34
C ILE A 192 79.75 -7.79 27.26
N GLU A 193 80.34 -6.64 26.95
CA GLU A 193 81.42 -6.09 27.76
C GLU A 193 80.87 -5.55 29.09
N GLU A 194 81.46 -6.00 30.19
CA GLU A 194 81.22 -5.47 31.53
C GLU A 194 81.91 -4.11 31.70
N ASP A 195 81.36 -3.07 31.08
CA ASP A 195 81.74 -1.68 31.31
C ASP A 195 80.96 -1.12 32.52
N TRP A 196 81.29 -1.59 33.74
CA TRP A 196 80.82 -0.99 34.99
C TRP A 196 81.94 -0.30 35.78
#